data_AF-A0A536SE58-F1
#
_entry.id   AF-A0A536SE58-F1
#
_cell.length_a   1.000
_cell.length_b   1.000
_cell.length_c   1.000
_cell.angle_alpha   90.00
_cell.angle_beta   90.00
_cell.angle_gamma   90.00
#
_symmetry.space_group_name_H-M   'P 1'
#
loop_
_entity.id
_entity.type
_entity.pdbx_description
1 polymer ?
#
loop_
_entity_poly.entity_id
_entity_poly.type
_entity_poly.pdbx_seq_one_letter_code
_entity_poly.pdbx_strand_id
1 'polypeptide(L)' 'FGLKADEVRAGIADQAVKDRTRAEVDKAIAHGAFGSPYIIIDGEPFWGSDRLDQIDKWLATGGW' A
#
# COMPACT_ATOMS: atom_id res chain seq x y z
N PHE A 1 12.46 1.52 15.53
CA PHE A 1 13.31 1.79 14.34
C PHE A 1 14.68 2.41 14.65
N GLY A 2 14.96 2.97 15.85
CA GLY A 2 16.33 3.42 16.19
C GLY A 2 16.86 4.63 15.41
N LEU A 3 16.00 5.33 14.67
CA LEU A 3 16.35 6.47 13.83
C LEU A 3 16.51 7.74 14.67
N LYS A 4 17.43 8.63 14.29
CA LYS A 4 17.57 9.95 14.93
C LYS A 4 16.42 10.86 14.52
N ALA A 5 15.79 11.52 15.49
CA ALA A 5 14.59 12.30 15.25
C ALA A 5 14.79 13.43 14.22
N ASP A 6 15.93 14.12 14.26
CA ASP A 6 16.21 15.23 13.35
C ASP A 6 16.47 14.79 11.91
N GLU A 7 17.10 13.63 11.73
CA GLU A 7 17.29 13.02 10.41
C GLU A 7 15.94 12.62 9.79
N VAL A 8 15.02 12.06 10.58
CA VAL A 8 13.67 11.73 10.11
C VAL A 8 12.89 12.99 9.75
N ARG A 9 12.95 14.04 10.58
CA ARG A 9 12.28 15.32 10.30
C ARG A 9 12.78 15.96 9.00
N ALA A 10 14.10 15.95 8.78
CA ALA A 10 14.68 16.43 7.54
C ALA A 10 14.21 15.59 6.35
N GLY A 11 14.22 14.26 6.48
CA GLY A 11 13.80 13.34 5.43
C GLY A 11 12.33 13.50 5.02
N ILE A 12 11.39 13.64 5.96
CA ILE A 12 9.97 13.87 5.62
C ILE A 12 9.71 15.27 5.05
N ALA A 13 10.61 16.23 5.30
CA ALA A 13 10.53 17.57 4.75
C ALA A 13 11.08 17.66 3.31
N ASP A 14 11.97 16.74 2.94
CA ASP A 14 12.60 16.64 1.61
C ASP A 14 11.56 16.53 0.49
N GLN A 15 11.75 17.33 -0.56
CA GLN A 15 10.82 17.39 -1.69
C GLN A 15 10.78 16.08 -2.49
N ALA A 16 11.91 15.42 -2.70
CA ALA A 16 11.98 14.16 -3.42
C ALA A 16 11.22 13.04 -2.67
N VAL A 17 11.25 13.06 -1.33
CA VAL A 17 10.49 12.11 -0.51
C VAL A 17 8.98 12.35 -0.64
N LYS A 18 8.56 13.61 -0.64
CA LYS A 18 7.15 13.99 -0.85
C LYS A 18 6.66 13.62 -2.24
N ASP A 19 7.44 13.92 -3.28
CA ASP A 19 7.10 13.62 -4.67
C ASP A 19 7.00 12.12 -4.88
N ARG A 20 7.92 11.34 -4.31
CA ARG A 20 7.83 9.87 -4.31
C ARG A 20 6.55 9.39 -3.64
N THR A 21 6.22 9.94 -2.47
CA THR A 21 5.00 9.55 -1.73
C THR A 21 3.74 9.81 -2.56
N ARG A 22 3.66 10.98 -3.23
CA ARG A 22 2.57 11.31 -4.15
C ARG A 22 2.51 10.34 -5.32
N ALA A 23 3.65 10.06 -5.96
CA ALA A 23 3.71 9.13 -7.08
C ALA A 23 3.25 7.70 -6.69
N GLU A 24 3.58 7.21 -5.50
CA GLU A 24 3.08 5.91 -5.02
C GLU A 24 1.57 5.93 -4.73
N VAL A 25 1.03 7.04 -4.22
CA VAL A 25 -0.43 7.21 -4.06
C VAL A 25 -1.13 7.23 -5.42
N ASP A 26 -0.60 7.98 -6.38
CA ASP A 26 -1.15 8.04 -7.74
C ASP A 26 -1.14 6.67 -8.42
N LYS A 27 -0.07 5.88 -8.22
CA LYS A 27 -0.01 4.49 -8.67
C LYS A 27 -1.09 3.63 -8.01
N ALA A 28 -1.30 3.73 -6.70
CA ALA A 28 -2.34 2.97 -6.01
C ALA A 28 -3.74 3.30 -6.56
N ILE A 29 -4.03 4.59 -6.78
CA ILE A 29 -5.29 5.05 -7.38
C ILE A 29 -5.43 4.52 -8.81
N ALA A 30 -4.36 4.54 -9.61
CA ALA A 30 -4.36 3.99 -10.97
C ALA A 30 -4.65 2.48 -11.02
N HIS A 31 -4.33 1.75 -9.94
CA HIS A 31 -4.70 0.33 -9.76
C HIS A 31 -6.08 0.13 -9.11
N GLY A 32 -6.88 1.19 -8.98
CA GLY A 32 -8.27 1.11 -8.51
C GLY A 32 -8.44 1.22 -7.00
N ALA A 33 -7.40 1.52 -6.23
CA ALA A 33 -7.53 1.71 -4.78
C ALA A 33 -8.40 2.94 -4.47
N PHE A 34 -9.43 2.74 -3.63
CA PHE A 34 -10.37 3.80 -3.23
C PHE A 34 -10.57 3.91 -1.70
N GLY A 35 -9.86 3.09 -0.93
CA GLY A 35 -9.98 3.02 0.53
C GLY A 35 -8.81 2.26 1.14
N SER A 36 -8.86 1.97 2.44
CA SER A 36 -7.80 1.26 3.15
C SER A 36 -8.34 0.27 4.17
N PRO A 37 -7.73 -0.92 4.34
CA PRO A 37 -6.66 -1.47 3.49
C PRO A 37 -7.20 -1.92 2.12
N TYR A 38 -6.39 -1.77 1.08
CA TYR A 38 -6.65 -2.25 -0.28
C TYR A 38 -5.44 -3.08 -0.74
N ILE A 39 -5.65 -4.37 -0.97
CA ILE A 39 -4.60 -5.35 -1.23
C ILE A 39 -4.82 -5.89 -2.65
N ILE A 40 -3.75 -6.03 -3.42
CA ILE A 40 -3.82 -6.60 -4.78
C ILE A 40 -2.90 -7.81 -4.82
N ILE A 41 -3.41 -8.96 -5.29
CA ILE A 41 -2.66 -10.22 -5.45
C ILE A 41 -2.83 -10.66 -6.90
N ASP A 42 -1.74 -10.67 -7.66
CA ASP A 42 -1.72 -11.05 -9.09
C ASP A 42 -2.77 -10.30 -9.95
N GLY A 43 -3.07 -9.05 -9.59
CA GLY A 43 -4.07 -8.20 -10.25
C GLY A 43 -5.47 -8.25 -9.64
N GLU A 44 -5.75 -9.21 -8.74
CA GLU A 44 -7.04 -9.32 -8.05
C GLU A 44 -7.11 -8.39 -6.83
N PRO A 45 -8.11 -7.49 -6.74
CA PRO A 45 -8.25 -6.54 -5.64
C PRO A 45 -9.10 -7.06 -4.47
N PHE A 46 -8.64 -6.79 -3.24
CA PHE A 46 -9.35 -7.05 -1.98
C PHE A 46 -9.38 -5.78 -1.13
N TRP A 47 -10.58 -5.29 -0.82
CA TRP A 47 -10.77 -4.10 0.02
C TRP A 47 -11.35 -4.44 1.39
N GLY A 48 -10.65 -4.04 2.45
CA GLY A 48 -11.04 -4.25 3.85
C GLY A 48 -10.20 -5.32 4.55
N SER A 49 -9.89 -5.11 5.82
CA SER A 49 -9.17 -6.10 6.64
C SER A 49 -10.01 -7.36 6.91
N ASP A 50 -11.32 -7.25 6.75
CA ASP A 50 -12.28 -8.35 6.78
C ASP A 50 -12.23 -9.24 5.52
N ARG A 51 -11.31 -8.98 4.58
CA ARG A 51 -11.06 -9.82 3.40
C ARG A 51 -9.84 -10.74 3.53
N LEU A 52 -9.11 -10.72 4.65
CA LEU A 52 -7.92 -11.56 4.83
C LEU A 52 -8.22 -13.07 4.69
N ASP A 53 -9.33 -13.56 5.25
CA ASP A 53 -9.74 -14.96 5.07
C ASP A 53 -10.07 -15.34 3.61
N GLN A 54 -10.49 -14.35 2.79
CA GLN A 54 -10.73 -14.56 1.37
C GLN A 54 -9.41 -14.57 0.59
N ILE A 55 -8.45 -13.73 0.97
CA ILE A 55 -7.08 -13.73 0.46
C ILE A 55 -6.41 -15.09 0.70
N ASP A 56 -6.53 -15.64 1.91
CA ASP A 56 -5.94 -16.95 2.24
C ASP A 56 -6.50 -18.06 1.34
N LYS A 57 -7.82 -18.04 1.08
CA LYS A 57 -8.46 -18.98 0.16
C LYS A 57 -8.00 -18.78 -1.27
N TRP A 58 -7.98 -17.53 -1.74
CA TRP A 58 -7.50 -17.16 -3.08
C TRP A 58 -6.08 -17.67 -3.34
N LEU A 59 -5.17 -17.45 -2.38
CA LEU A 59 -3.78 -17.92 -2.47
C LEU A 59 -3.68 -19.45 -2.47
N ALA A 60 -4.54 -20.15 -1.72
CA ALA A 60 -4.53 -21.60 -1.66
C ALA A 60 -5.07 -22.27 -2.94
N THR A 61 -5.99 -21.61 -3.63
CA THR A 61 -6.66 -22.17 -4.83
C THR A 61 -6.15 -21.58 -6.14
N GLY A 62 -5.40 -20.48 -6.10
CA GLY A 62 -4.94 -19.75 -7.30
C GLY A 62 -6.04 -18.90 -7.93
N GLY A 63 -7.05 -18.50 -7.14
CA GLY A 63 -8.30 -17.95 -7.62
C GLY A 63 -9.49 -18.85 -7.31
N TRP A 64 -10.70 -18.33 -7.49
CA TRP A 64 -11.92 -19.15 -7.40
C TRP A 64 -12.13 -20.01 -8.64
#